data_AF-A0A1M5U151-F1
#
_entry.id   AF-A0A1M5U151-F1
#
_cell.length_a   1.000
_cell.length_b   1.000
_cell.length_c   1.000
_cell.angle_alpha   90.00
_cell.angle_beta   90.00
_cell.angle_gamma   90.00
#
_symmetry.space_group_name_H-M   'P 1'
#
loop_
_entity.id
_entity.type
_entity.pdbx_description
1 polymer ?
#
loop_
_entity_poly.entity_id
_entity_poly.type
_entity_poly.pdbx_seq_one_letter_code
_entity_poly.pdbx_strand_id
1 'polypeptide(L)'
;MTIMTALPDMTPWALTIGILTALLLATGAGLLWQYYRYLKLHASYRKVLAEQDQAATGSSRSTGQGHASATFAADLNQAELTTKLQYPRLRDYGAIAERTAPERYRYAHRLSQNGMEAEQIASMLTISQHEAQQLVHLSRLSGP
;
A
#
# COMPACT_ATOMS: atom_id res chain seq x y z
N MET A 1 57.58 -40.31 9.57
CA MET A 1 57.18 -40.80 8.24
C MET A 1 56.12 -39.84 7.73
N THR A 2 56.54 -38.81 6.99
CA THR A 2 55.71 -37.65 6.65
C THR A 2 55.31 -37.77 5.18
N ILE A 3 54.02 -37.97 4.91
CA ILE A 3 53.49 -38.08 3.54
C ILE A 3 53.29 -36.66 3.01
N MET A 4 54.22 -36.19 2.19
CA MET A 4 54.07 -34.97 1.39
C MET A 4 53.16 -35.30 0.20
N THR A 5 51.89 -34.94 0.28
CA THR A 5 50.96 -34.99 -0.85
C THR A 5 51.29 -33.83 -1.80
N ALA A 6 51.99 -34.14 -2.90
CA ALA A 6 52.16 -33.24 -4.01
C ALA A 6 50.78 -32.94 -4.63
N LEU A 7 50.36 -31.68 -4.64
CA LEU A 7 49.18 -31.28 -5.41
C LEU A 7 49.51 -31.38 -6.91
N PRO A 8 48.61 -31.94 -7.73
CA PRO A 8 48.80 -31.99 -9.17
C PRO A 8 48.76 -30.58 -9.76
N ASP A 9 49.71 -30.26 -10.65
CA ASP A 9 49.74 -29.02 -11.41
C ASP A 9 48.49 -28.92 -12.30
N MET A 10 47.46 -28.22 -11.81
CA MET A 10 46.25 -27.99 -12.57
C MET A 10 46.55 -26.98 -13.69
N THR A 11 46.36 -27.43 -14.93
CA THR A 11 46.53 -26.59 -16.12
C THR A 11 45.56 -25.40 -16.09
N PRO A 12 45.99 -24.18 -16.45
CA PRO A 12 45.22 -22.94 -16.25
C PRO A 12 43.87 -22.90 -16.98
N TRP A 13 43.70 -23.65 -18.06
CA TRP A 13 42.43 -23.77 -18.79
C TRP A 13 41.36 -24.55 -18.00
N ALA A 14 41.75 -25.41 -17.05
CA ALA A 14 40.80 -26.13 -16.20
C ALA A 14 40.10 -25.18 -15.19
N LEU A 15 40.82 -24.16 -14.71
CA LEU A 15 40.28 -23.16 -13.79
C LEU A 15 39.26 -22.25 -14.47
N THR A 16 39.51 -21.84 -15.72
CA THR A 16 38.59 -20.97 -16.47
C THR A 16 37.26 -21.66 -16.76
N ILE A 17 37.29 -22.95 -17.11
CA ILE A 17 36.08 -23.77 -17.31
C ILE A 17 35.30 -23.92 -15.99
N GLY A 18 36.01 -24.14 -14.88
CA GLY A 18 35.39 -24.22 -13.55
C GLY A 18 34.66 -22.93 -13.17
N ILE A 19 35.28 -21.78 -13.41
CA ILE A 19 34.66 -20.47 -13.12
C ILE A 19 33.44 -20.21 -14.01
N LEU A 20 33.54 -20.53 -15.32
CA LEU A 20 32.43 -20.33 -16.26
C LEU A 20 31.21 -21.18 -15.90
N THR A 21 31.42 -22.45 -15.54
CA THR A 21 30.33 -23.35 -15.13
C THR A 21 29.69 -22.90 -13.82
N ALA A 22 30.49 -22.44 -12.84
CA ALA A 22 29.98 -21.87 -11.60
C ALA A 22 29.12 -20.61 -11.82
N LEU A 23 29.53 -19.71 -12.71
CA LEU A 23 28.76 -18.52 -13.07
C LEU A 23 27.42 -18.88 -13.76
N LEU A 24 27.44 -19.86 -14.66
CA LEU A 24 26.24 -20.31 -15.35
C LEU A 24 25.24 -20.99 -14.39
N LEU A 25 25.73 -21.77 -13.43
CA LEU A 25 24.88 -22.35 -12.38
C LEU A 25 24.31 -21.29 -11.43
N ALA A 26 25.13 -20.31 -11.02
CA ALA A 26 24.69 -19.23 -10.12
C ALA A 26 23.61 -18.36 -10.76
N THR A 27 23.77 -18.01 -12.03
CA THR A 27 22.76 -17.24 -12.78
C THR A 27 21.47 -18.05 -12.98
N GLY A 28 21.59 -19.33 -13.33
CA GLY A 28 20.43 -20.23 -13.45
C GLY A 28 19.66 -20.36 -12.13
N ALA A 29 20.35 -20.57 -11.01
CA ALA A 29 19.75 -20.64 -9.69
C ALA A 29 19.08 -19.33 -9.27
N GLY A 30 19.68 -18.18 -9.60
CA GLY A 30 19.11 -16.85 -9.35
C GLY A 30 17.81 -16.62 -10.12
N LEU A 31 17.78 -16.94 -11.42
CA LEU A 31 16.57 -16.84 -12.25
C LEU A 31 15.46 -17.78 -11.75
N LEU A 32 15.83 -19.00 -11.37
CA LEU A 32 14.89 -19.96 -10.80
C LEU A 32 14.30 -19.43 -9.49
N TRP A 33 15.12 -18.87 -8.59
CA TRP A 33 14.66 -18.27 -7.34
C TRP A 33 13.74 -17.07 -7.57
N GLN A 34 14.08 -16.20 -8.54
CA GLN A 34 13.24 -15.08 -8.92
C GLN A 34 11.88 -15.55 -9.49
N TYR A 35 11.89 -16.61 -10.31
CA TYR A 35 10.68 -17.22 -10.83
C TYR A 35 9.80 -17.81 -9.73
N TYR A 36 10.39 -18.55 -8.78
CA TYR A 36 9.67 -19.06 -7.60
C TYR A 36 9.08 -17.93 -6.75
N ARG A 37 9.82 -16.84 -6.56
CA ARG A 37 9.34 -15.66 -5.83
C ARG A 37 8.16 -15.00 -6.55
N TYR A 38 8.24 -14.88 -7.88
CA TYR A 38 7.15 -14.38 -8.71
C TYR A 38 5.89 -15.26 -8.58
N LEU A 39 6.06 -16.58 -8.63
CA LEU A 39 4.96 -17.53 -8.51
C LEU A 39 4.27 -17.47 -7.13
N LYS A 40 5.07 -17.33 -6.06
CA LYS A 40 4.55 -17.22 -4.69
C LYS A 40 3.74 -15.94 -4.45
N LEU A 41 4.09 -14.85 -5.14
CA LEU A 41 3.34 -13.60 -5.04
C LEU A 41 1.92 -13.74 -5.64
N HIS A 42 1.81 -14.42 -6.79
CA HIS A 42 0.52 -14.72 -7.43
C HIS A 42 -0.41 -15.60 -6.60
N ALA A 43 0.15 -16.53 -5.82
CA ALA A 43 -0.64 -17.34 -4.90
C ALA A 43 -1.32 -16.51 -3.80
N SER A 44 -0.75 -15.35 -3.43
CA SER A 44 -1.32 -14.46 -2.41
C SER A 44 -2.48 -13.63 -2.96
N TYR A 45 -2.41 -13.20 -4.22
CA TYR A 45 -3.50 -12.49 -4.89
C TYR A 45 -4.77 -13.33 -5.04
N ARG A 46 -4.63 -14.65 -5.26
CA ARG A 46 -5.78 -15.57 -5.37
C ARG A 46 -6.61 -15.66 -4.09
N LYS A 47 -5.98 -15.51 -2.92
CA LYS A 47 -6.69 -15.54 -1.64
C LYS A 47 -7.54 -14.29 -1.43
N VAL A 48 -7.00 -13.13 -1.80
CA VAL A 48 -7.70 -11.85 -1.72
C VAL A 48 -8.93 -11.83 -2.64
N LEU A 49 -8.81 -12.38 -3.85
CA LEU A 49 -9.95 -12.52 -4.77
C LEU A 49 -11.04 -13.46 -4.20
N ALA A 50 -10.63 -14.61 -3.63
CA ALA A 50 -11.57 -15.53 -3.01
C ALA A 50 -12.25 -14.95 -1.75
N GLU A 51 -11.56 -14.12 -0.98
CA GLU A 51 -12.13 -13.39 0.16
C GLU A 51 -13.13 -12.31 -0.28
N GLN A 52 -12.88 -11.64 -1.42
CA GLN A 52 -13.84 -10.70 -2.00
C GLN A 52 -15.12 -11.40 -2.49
N ASP A 53 -15.00 -12.56 -3.12
CA ASP A 53 -16.16 -13.35 -3.56
C ASP A 53 -17.01 -13.83 -2.37
N GLN A 54 -16.37 -14.22 -1.27
CA GLN A 54 -17.06 -14.59 -0.02
C GLN A 54 -17.75 -13.41 0.66
N ALA A 55 -17.13 -12.22 0.66
CA ALA A 55 -17.76 -11.00 1.17
C ALA A 55 -18.97 -10.58 0.32
N ALA A 56 -18.88 -10.70 -1.01
CA ALA A 56 -19.98 -10.40 -1.94
C ALA A 56 -21.16 -11.37 -1.82
N THR A 57 -20.89 -12.67 -1.61
CA THR A 57 -21.95 -13.67 -1.37
C THR A 57 -22.57 -13.56 0.03
N GLY A 58 -21.82 -13.12 1.04
CA GLY A 58 -22.34 -12.83 2.38
C GLY A 58 -23.28 -11.61 2.44
N SER A 59 -22.99 -10.55 1.67
CA SER A 59 -23.82 -9.33 1.62
C SER A 59 -25.09 -9.45 0.77
N SER A 60 -25.22 -10.47 -0.07
CA SER A 60 -26.36 -10.58 -1.02
C SER A 60 -27.63 -11.22 -0.43
N ARG A 61 -27.65 -11.58 0.87
CA ARG A 61 -28.82 -12.22 1.51
C ARG A 61 -29.80 -11.25 2.20
N SER A 62 -29.60 -9.93 2.08
CA SER A 62 -30.62 -8.93 2.46
C SER A 62 -31.38 -8.44 1.21
N THR A 63 -32.52 -9.08 0.98
CA THR A 63 -33.75 -8.57 0.33
C THR A 63 -33.74 -7.10 -0.12
N GLY A 64 -33.86 -6.83 -1.44
CA GLY A 64 -34.62 -5.67 -1.94
C GLY A 64 -33.92 -4.59 -2.80
N GLN A 65 -32.88 -4.87 -3.59
CA GLN A 65 -32.16 -3.80 -4.35
C GLN A 65 -31.83 -4.14 -5.82
N GLY A 66 -32.85 -4.32 -6.66
CA GLY A 66 -32.66 -4.36 -8.12
C GLY A 66 -32.47 -2.97 -8.76
N HIS A 67 -33.08 -1.93 -8.19
CA HIS A 67 -33.02 -0.57 -8.73
C HIS A 67 -31.89 0.29 -8.14
N ALA A 68 -31.53 0.10 -6.86
CA ALA A 68 -30.46 0.85 -6.22
C ALA A 68 -29.07 0.48 -6.75
N SER A 69 -28.89 -0.76 -7.22
CA SER A 69 -27.61 -1.24 -7.77
C SER A 69 -27.25 -0.56 -9.09
N ALA A 70 -28.24 -0.31 -9.96
CA ALA A 70 -28.02 0.34 -11.25
C ALA A 70 -27.68 1.84 -11.09
N THR A 71 -28.36 2.53 -10.17
CA THR A 71 -28.05 3.93 -9.86
C THR A 71 -26.72 4.06 -9.14
N PHE A 72 -26.41 3.16 -8.19
CA PHE A 72 -25.12 3.14 -7.52
C PHE A 72 -23.95 2.87 -8.49
N ALA A 73 -24.12 1.95 -9.44
CA ALA A 73 -23.11 1.68 -10.47
C ALA A 73 -22.90 2.88 -11.40
N ALA A 74 -23.97 3.61 -11.75
CA ALA A 74 -23.87 4.82 -12.55
C ALA A 74 -23.15 5.94 -11.78
N ASP A 75 -23.51 6.17 -10.52
CA ASP A 75 -22.88 7.15 -9.64
C ASP A 75 -21.39 6.83 -9.41
N LEU A 76 -21.08 5.54 -9.23
CA LEU A 76 -19.70 5.07 -9.05
C LEU A 76 -18.86 5.29 -10.31
N ASN A 77 -19.41 4.99 -11.48
CA ASN A 77 -18.72 5.19 -12.76
C ASN A 77 -18.48 6.67 -13.04
N GLN A 78 -19.45 7.53 -12.70
CA GLN A 78 -19.28 8.98 -12.77
C GLN A 78 -18.22 9.49 -11.77
N ALA A 79 -18.21 8.98 -10.54
CA ALA A 79 -17.20 9.31 -9.54
C ALA A 79 -15.80 8.84 -9.97
N GLU A 80 -15.68 7.66 -10.59
CA GLU A 80 -14.41 7.14 -11.11
C GLU A 80 -13.87 8.01 -12.26
N LEU A 81 -14.73 8.44 -13.18
CA LEU A 81 -14.35 9.34 -14.28
C LEU A 81 -13.89 10.70 -13.76
N THR A 82 -14.61 11.29 -12.81
CA THR A 82 -14.20 12.58 -12.21
C THR A 82 -12.86 12.45 -11.48
N THR A 83 -12.63 11.33 -10.78
CA THR A 83 -11.37 11.06 -10.07
C THR A 83 -10.20 10.87 -11.06
N LYS A 84 -10.41 10.15 -12.16
CA LYS A 84 -9.40 9.96 -13.21
C LYS A 84 -9.03 11.28 -13.91
N LEU A 85 -10.00 12.17 -14.10
CA LEU A 85 -9.78 13.50 -14.68
C LEU A 85 -9.08 14.46 -13.71
N GLN A 86 -9.23 14.26 -12.39
CA GLN A 86 -8.51 14.99 -11.35
C GLN A 86 -7.13 14.41 -11.04
N TYR A 87 -6.85 13.17 -11.47
CA TYR A 87 -5.59 12.45 -11.23
C TYR A 87 -4.32 13.21 -11.67
N PRO A 88 -4.29 13.96 -12.80
CA PRO A 88 -3.13 14.76 -13.18
C PRO A 88 -2.80 15.83 -12.15
N ARG A 89 -3.79 16.41 -11.47
CA ARG A 89 -3.59 17.39 -10.40
C ARG A 89 -3.11 16.71 -9.12
N LEU A 90 -3.70 15.57 -8.77
CA LEU A 90 -3.37 14.81 -7.55
C LEU A 90 -1.96 14.21 -7.57
N ARG A 91 -1.39 13.90 -8.74
CA ARG A 91 -0.04 13.38 -8.88
C ARG A 91 1.04 14.41 -8.48
N ASP A 92 0.79 15.70 -8.72
CA ASP A 92 1.67 16.78 -8.22
C ASP A 92 1.47 17.05 -6.72
N TYR A 93 0.27 16.78 -6.18
CA TYR A 93 0.02 16.84 -4.73
C TYR A 93 0.58 15.62 -3.96
N GLY A 94 0.85 14.49 -4.61
CA GLY A 94 1.38 13.28 -3.96
C GLY A 94 2.76 13.47 -3.33
N ALA A 95 3.59 14.36 -3.86
CA ALA A 95 4.89 14.73 -3.26
C ALA A 95 4.75 15.74 -2.10
N ILE A 96 3.58 16.37 -1.93
CA ILE A 96 3.28 17.36 -0.88
C ILE A 96 2.41 16.74 0.23
N ALA A 97 1.63 15.70 -0.10
CA ALA A 97 0.69 15.05 0.81
C ALA A 97 1.36 14.29 1.96
N GLU A 98 2.62 13.87 1.81
CA GLU A 98 3.41 13.28 2.92
C GLU A 98 3.81 14.30 4.00
N ARG A 99 3.65 15.61 3.78
CA ARG A 99 4.21 16.63 4.70
C ARG A 99 3.21 17.56 5.37
N THR A 100 1.93 17.52 5.04
CA THR A 100 0.98 18.46 5.67
C THR A 100 -0.41 17.87 5.70
N ALA A 101 -0.80 17.34 6.86
CA ALA A 101 -2.22 17.35 7.23
C ALA A 101 -2.76 18.76 6.92
N PRO A 102 -3.95 18.90 6.31
CA PRO A 102 -4.43 20.21 5.88
C PRO A 102 -4.37 21.17 7.07
N GLU A 103 -3.88 22.39 6.86
CA GLU A 103 -3.52 23.33 7.92
C GLU A 103 -4.59 23.44 9.03
N ARG A 104 -5.87 23.39 8.66
CA ARG A 104 -7.03 23.39 9.57
C ARG A 104 -6.99 22.27 10.63
N TYR A 105 -6.55 21.07 10.27
CA TYR A 105 -6.40 19.95 11.20
C TYR A 105 -5.27 20.21 12.22
N ARG A 106 -4.16 20.79 11.76
CA ARG A 106 -3.04 21.15 12.64
C ARG A 106 -3.45 22.25 13.63
N TYR A 107 -4.20 23.24 13.16
CA TYR A 107 -4.73 24.29 14.03
C TYR A 107 -5.77 23.72 15.01
N ALA A 108 -6.72 22.92 14.56
CA ALA A 108 -7.70 22.27 15.44
C ALA A 108 -7.03 21.40 16.52
N HIS A 109 -5.99 20.64 16.16
CA HIS A 109 -5.20 19.84 17.10
C HIS A 109 -4.46 20.70 18.13
N ARG A 110 -3.82 21.80 17.71
CA ARG A 110 -3.15 22.71 18.67
C ARG A 110 -4.16 23.42 19.57
N LEU A 111 -5.33 23.80 19.05
CA LEU A 111 -6.39 24.44 19.83
C LEU A 111 -7.00 23.46 20.84
N SER A 112 -7.22 22.21 20.43
CA SER A 112 -7.72 21.16 21.34
C SER A 112 -6.73 20.82 22.45
N GLN A 113 -5.42 20.80 22.14
CA GLN A 113 -4.36 20.64 23.14
C GLN A 113 -4.29 21.77 24.17
N ASN A 114 -4.72 22.98 23.78
CA ASN A 114 -4.82 24.13 24.69
C ASN A 114 -6.17 24.19 25.44
N GLY A 115 -6.97 23.12 25.40
CA GLY A 115 -8.24 23.03 26.13
C GLY A 115 -9.40 23.80 25.51
N MET A 116 -9.30 24.16 24.23
CA MET A 116 -10.39 24.85 23.53
C MET A 116 -11.50 23.85 23.16
N GLU A 117 -12.74 24.22 23.48
CA GLU A 117 -13.93 23.41 23.18
C GLU A 117 -14.28 23.43 21.69
N ALA A 118 -14.89 22.34 21.21
CA ALA A 118 -15.20 22.14 19.79
C ALA A 118 -16.06 23.26 19.19
N GLU A 119 -16.95 23.87 19.97
CA GLU A 119 -17.78 25.01 19.55
C GLU A 119 -16.95 26.27 19.23
N GLN A 120 -15.91 26.53 20.03
CA GLN A 120 -15.02 27.67 19.83
C GLN A 120 -14.08 27.42 18.64
N ILE A 121 -13.65 26.17 18.45
CA ILE A 121 -12.87 25.77 17.27
C ILE A 121 -13.70 25.92 15.99
N ALA A 122 -14.99 25.55 16.04
CA ALA A 122 -15.89 25.66 14.89
C ALA A 122 -16.05 27.11 14.42
N SER A 123 -16.24 28.05 15.35
CA SER A 123 -16.35 29.47 15.04
C SER A 123 -15.02 30.06 14.55
N MET A 124 -13.89 29.67 15.16
CA MET A 124 -12.57 30.19 14.79
C MET A 124 -12.08 29.70 13.42
N LEU A 125 -12.40 28.45 13.05
CA LEU A 125 -12.00 27.86 11.77
C LEU A 125 -13.08 27.99 10.68
N THR A 126 -14.22 28.62 10.99
CA THR A 126 -15.39 28.73 10.11
C THR A 126 -15.79 27.37 9.53
N ILE A 127 -15.88 26.37 10.41
CA ILE A 127 -16.29 25.00 10.09
C ILE A 127 -17.55 24.62 10.86
N SER A 128 -18.19 23.51 10.47
CA SER A 128 -19.34 23.03 11.22
C SER A 128 -18.94 22.55 12.63
N GLN A 129 -19.85 22.67 13.60
CA GLN A 129 -19.63 22.16 14.96
C GLN A 129 -19.34 20.65 14.97
N HIS A 130 -20.01 19.91 14.09
CA HIS A 130 -19.80 18.48 13.92
C HIS A 130 -18.39 18.16 13.39
N GLU A 131 -17.89 18.92 12.43
CA GLU A 131 -16.52 18.78 11.92
C GLU A 131 -15.49 19.09 13.02
N ALA A 132 -15.68 20.17 13.78
CA ALA A 132 -14.80 20.50 14.90
C ALA A 132 -14.78 19.39 15.98
N GLN A 133 -15.92 18.78 16.29
CA GLN A 133 -15.99 17.64 17.20
C GLN A 133 -15.20 16.43 16.70
N GLN A 134 -15.31 16.11 15.41
CA GLN A 134 -14.52 15.04 14.80
C GLN A 134 -13.02 15.33 14.88
N LEU A 135 -12.61 16.58 14.59
CA LEU A 135 -11.21 16.99 14.68
C LEU A 135 -10.65 16.89 16.11
N VAL A 136 -11.42 17.32 17.10
CA VAL A 136 -11.05 17.19 18.51
C VAL A 136 -10.95 15.71 18.89
N HIS A 137 -11.91 14.88 18.48
CA HIS A 137 -11.89 13.45 18.78
C HIS A 137 -10.67 12.75 18.14
N LEU A 138 -10.40 13.02 16.86
CA LEU A 138 -9.24 12.50 16.15
C LEU A 138 -7.93 12.97 16.79
N SER A 139 -7.84 14.22 17.24
CA SER A 139 -6.65 14.75 17.92
C SER A 139 -6.33 14.01 19.23
N ARG A 140 -7.35 13.46 19.90
CA ARG A 140 -7.17 12.65 21.11
C ARG A 140 -6.76 11.21 20.79
N LEU A 141 -7.24 10.68 19.67
CA LEU A 141 -6.90 9.34 19.18
C LEU A 141 -5.48 9.28 18.59
N SER A 142 -4.96 10.40 18.08
CA SER A 142 -3.67 10.47 17.40
C SER A 142 -2.52 10.98 18.28
N GLY A 143 -2.60 10.94 19.61
CA GLY A 143 -1.55 11.48 20.48
C GLY A 143 -1.03 10.49 21.51
N PRO A 144 0.24 10.67 21.95
CA PRO A 144 1.49 10.65 21.19
C PRO A 144 1.85 9.27 20.59
#